data_AF-A0A1Z7LZ67-F1
#
_entry.id   AF-A0A1Z7LZ67-F1
#
_cell.length_a   1.000
_cell.length_b   1.000
_cell.length_c   1.000
_cell.angle_alpha   90.00
_cell.angle_beta   90.00
_cell.angle_gamma   90.00
#
_symmetry.space_group_name_H-M   'P 1'
#
loop_
_entity.id
_entity.type
_entity.pdbx_description
1 polymer ?
#
loop_
_entity_poly.entity_id
_entity_poly.type
_entity_poly.pdbx_seq_one_letter_code
_entity_poly.pdbx_strand_id
1 'polypeptide(L)'
;MYPVSEAFLQAVQGNTRKYYWSGKITTAGGVVHSFDQEDIVKGSGYITAQCCGNSEIELGAVYAAEMGISLFLDIDRYTLEDAEVELSYHLRLASGAYETVPMGIFEVSEANRTVHVLELKAYDRMLRFDRAFNGFETIGTAYGMMELCSTACGVELAQTQAEIEALPNGSELLSIYPENDIETYRDVLYFTAQVLGGFFCVNRAGKLEFRQYGETSVMEILQKHRFSSSFSDFVTRYTAVSSTNLRTQTSEYYALETDDGLTMNLGVNPLLQFGLEETRAELCGNILNALSKVNYVPFDSDTIGNPALDLGDVLTFSGGQADDQQITCVTSFTVKIGGRQSLKCVGKNPKLSQVKSKNDKNISGLLNQIEAGKIGIHTFTNASEYSIGETDVRIISIEFASKEENHAQFFGQVVVDVTADPAVKSANASGTIVIPFSSGNTGDSGGTSSGAADTEDGSEDGAAEEETTDISVDVSLPVTWTEDGKAVCYVTFELNNAEILLHHPVETWHSGKHILSLYYPIENIVPNITNTFSVYLRVEDGSGSVGIGDCIASISGQAMAAAAAWDGRIDIEETAALFSVGGGLQGKNMTDVMAVETMELVQKSYSDTLTAKPKIGAFCRPVTLPVSSDAE
;
A
#
# COMPACT_ATOMS: atom_id res chain seq x y z
N MET A 1 -32.71 17.47 11.88
CA MET A 1 -33.33 18.40 10.89
C MET A 1 -33.52 19.74 11.57
N TYR A 2 -33.25 20.85 10.87
CA TYR A 2 -33.49 22.18 11.43
C TYR A 2 -34.98 22.38 11.74
N PRO A 3 -35.35 22.90 12.92
CA PRO A 3 -36.75 23.06 13.31
C PRO A 3 -37.43 24.12 12.43
N VAL A 4 -38.45 23.69 11.69
CA VAL A 4 -39.28 24.52 10.80
C VAL A 4 -40.75 24.27 11.07
N SER A 5 -41.61 25.19 10.63
CA SER A 5 -43.05 25.02 10.82
C SER A 5 -43.61 23.86 9.99
N GLU A 6 -44.73 23.29 10.43
CA GLU A 6 -45.45 22.29 9.62
C GLU A 6 -45.90 22.88 8.26
N ALA A 7 -46.24 24.17 8.23
CA ALA A 7 -46.57 24.88 7.01
C ALA A 7 -45.38 24.96 6.04
N PHE A 8 -44.15 25.08 6.55
CA PHE A 8 -42.94 25.00 5.74
C PHE A 8 -42.76 23.59 5.15
N LEU A 9 -42.91 22.54 5.97
CA LEU A 9 -42.80 21.15 5.52
C LEU A 9 -43.84 20.80 4.45
N GLN A 10 -45.04 21.38 4.52
CA GLN A 10 -46.05 21.24 3.47
C GLN A 10 -45.68 22.05 2.22
N ALA A 11 -45.24 23.31 2.38
CA ALA A 11 -44.89 24.19 1.26
C ALA A 11 -43.68 23.66 0.47
N VAL A 12 -42.70 23.06 1.15
CA VAL A 12 -41.51 22.50 0.51
C VAL A 12 -41.85 21.25 -0.30
N GLN A 13 -42.97 20.56 -0.08
CA GLN A 13 -43.40 19.45 -0.94
C GLN A 13 -44.06 19.92 -2.26
N GLY A 14 -44.25 21.22 -2.46
CA GLY A 14 -44.82 21.76 -3.70
C GLY A 14 -43.87 21.65 -4.89
N ASN A 15 -44.41 21.27 -6.06
CA ASN A 15 -43.66 21.24 -7.33
C ASN A 15 -43.23 22.64 -7.80
N THR A 16 -43.97 23.68 -7.41
CA THR A 16 -43.62 25.08 -7.67
C THR A 16 -43.48 25.80 -6.34
N ARG A 17 -42.26 26.30 -6.07
CA ARG A 17 -41.93 27.01 -4.83
C ARG A 17 -41.55 28.43 -5.18
N LYS A 18 -42.04 29.38 -4.39
CA LYS A 18 -41.57 30.77 -4.43
C LYS A 18 -40.63 30.96 -3.26
N TYR A 19 -39.36 31.15 -3.55
CA TYR A 19 -38.34 31.38 -2.56
C TYR A 19 -37.34 32.40 -3.07
N TYR A 20 -36.56 32.96 -2.16
CA TYR A 20 -35.42 33.81 -2.46
C TYR A 20 -34.33 33.59 -1.41
N TRP A 21 -33.11 33.98 -1.75
CA TRP A 21 -31.97 33.98 -0.86
C TRP A 21 -31.58 35.40 -0.50
N SER A 22 -31.12 35.58 0.72
CA SER A 22 -30.47 36.81 1.18
C SER A 22 -29.26 36.45 2.03
N GLY A 23 -28.41 37.44 2.28
CA GLY A 23 -27.34 37.30 3.23
C GLY A 23 -26.78 38.62 3.69
N LYS A 24 -25.79 38.53 4.58
CA LYS A 24 -25.02 39.68 5.03
C LYS A 24 -23.57 39.29 5.20
N ILE A 25 -22.69 40.22 4.90
CA ILE A 25 -21.25 40.15 5.09
C ILE A 25 -20.88 41.14 6.18
N THR A 26 -20.36 40.66 7.30
CA THR A 26 -19.83 41.47 8.39
C THR A 26 -18.32 41.46 8.29
N THR A 27 -17.72 42.59 7.90
CA THR A 27 -16.26 42.75 7.85
C THR A 27 -15.65 42.66 9.25
N ALA A 28 -14.35 42.38 9.35
CA ALA A 28 -13.63 42.37 10.63
C ALA A 28 -13.72 43.71 11.39
N GLY A 29 -13.91 44.83 10.68
CA GLY A 29 -14.15 46.15 11.26
C GLY A 29 -15.59 46.40 11.73
N GLY A 30 -16.49 45.43 11.62
CA GLY A 30 -17.90 45.50 12.03
C GLY A 30 -18.83 46.18 11.03
N VAL A 31 -18.35 46.51 9.82
CA VAL A 31 -19.21 47.04 8.75
C VAL A 31 -20.02 45.91 8.14
N VAL A 32 -21.34 46.11 8.02
CA VAL A 32 -22.30 45.12 7.50
C VAL A 32 -22.73 45.50 6.09
N HIS A 33 -22.55 44.58 5.15
CA HIS A 33 -23.03 44.65 3.78
C HIS A 33 -24.11 43.59 3.57
N SER A 34 -25.37 44.00 3.45
CA SER A 34 -26.47 43.09 3.12
C SER A 34 -26.61 42.91 1.62
N PHE A 35 -27.06 41.74 1.21
CA PHE A 35 -27.33 41.42 -0.19
C PHE A 35 -28.57 40.55 -0.33
N ASP A 36 -29.29 40.77 -1.42
CA ASP A 36 -30.50 40.05 -1.76
C ASP A 36 -30.29 39.19 -3.01
N GLN A 37 -31.34 38.47 -3.41
CA GLN A 37 -31.32 37.55 -4.55
C GLN A 37 -30.85 38.19 -5.87
N GLU A 38 -31.04 39.49 -6.05
CA GLU A 38 -30.67 40.26 -7.26
C GLU A 38 -29.15 40.52 -7.31
N ASP A 39 -28.49 40.56 -6.17
CA ASP A 39 -27.05 40.77 -6.06
C ASP A 39 -26.26 39.47 -6.30
N ILE A 40 -26.93 38.31 -6.28
CA ILE A 40 -26.29 37.01 -6.45
C ILE A 40 -26.21 36.64 -7.94
N VAL A 41 -25.00 36.37 -8.43
CA VAL A 41 -24.80 35.88 -9.80
C VAL A 41 -25.49 34.53 -9.95
N LYS A 42 -26.40 34.43 -10.92
CA LYS A 42 -27.23 33.24 -11.12
C LYS A 42 -26.39 31.97 -11.32
N GLY A 43 -26.61 30.98 -10.48
CA GLY A 43 -25.96 29.66 -10.56
C GLY A 43 -24.55 29.59 -9.97
N SER A 44 -24.03 30.68 -9.38
CA SER A 44 -22.72 30.70 -8.74
C SER A 44 -22.71 30.11 -7.32
N GLY A 45 -23.80 30.34 -6.58
CA GLY A 45 -23.84 30.07 -5.15
C GLY A 45 -24.02 28.58 -4.81
N TYR A 46 -23.29 28.10 -3.80
CA TYR A 46 -23.47 26.77 -3.24
C TYR A 46 -23.06 26.71 -1.76
N ILE A 47 -23.60 25.71 -1.06
CA ILE A 47 -23.18 25.30 0.28
C ILE A 47 -22.96 23.78 0.24
N THR A 48 -21.80 23.32 0.68
CA THR A 48 -21.45 21.90 0.76
C THR A 48 -21.01 21.54 2.17
N ALA A 49 -21.54 20.45 2.70
CA ALA A 49 -21.11 19.92 4.00
C ALA A 49 -21.06 18.38 3.93
N GLN A 50 -20.19 17.78 4.72
CA GLN A 50 -20.02 16.33 4.83
C GLN A 50 -19.64 15.93 6.25
N CYS A 51 -19.98 14.71 6.66
CA CYS A 51 -19.52 14.10 7.91
C CYS A 51 -18.82 12.75 7.71
N CYS A 52 -18.67 12.31 6.47
CA CYS A 52 -17.91 11.11 6.11
C CYS A 52 -17.10 11.38 4.86
N GLY A 53 -16.00 10.66 4.67
CA GLY A 53 -15.33 10.54 3.38
C GLY A 53 -16.23 9.91 2.30
N ASN A 54 -15.71 9.79 1.09
CA ASN A 54 -16.52 9.43 -0.09
C ASN A 54 -16.98 7.97 -0.16
N SER A 55 -16.43 7.07 0.67
CA SER A 55 -16.60 5.62 0.49
C SER A 55 -17.23 4.87 1.66
N GLU A 56 -17.12 5.37 2.88
CA GLU A 56 -17.51 4.62 4.09
C GLU A 56 -18.03 5.57 5.17
N ILE A 57 -18.91 5.06 6.02
CA ILE A 57 -19.34 5.78 7.23
C ILE A 57 -18.15 5.86 8.18
N GLU A 58 -17.86 7.05 8.69
CA GLU A 58 -16.73 7.31 9.59
C GLU A 58 -17.24 7.65 11.00
N LEU A 59 -16.46 7.32 12.03
CA LEU A 59 -16.62 7.87 13.37
C LEU A 59 -15.51 8.86 13.65
N GLY A 60 -15.84 9.93 14.39
CA GLY A 60 -14.89 10.96 14.74
C GLY A 60 -14.72 12.03 13.67
N ALA A 61 -15.34 11.92 12.51
CA ALA A 61 -15.13 12.87 11.43
C ALA A 61 -15.40 14.33 11.85
N VAL A 62 -14.48 15.23 11.47
CA VAL A 62 -14.53 16.66 11.77
C VAL A 62 -14.24 17.44 10.47
N TYR A 63 -15.25 17.57 9.63
CA TYR A 63 -15.14 18.30 8.35
C TYR A 63 -15.72 19.71 8.47
N ALA A 64 -15.09 20.66 7.77
CA ALA A 64 -15.62 22.01 7.60
C ALA A 64 -16.64 22.06 6.46
N ALA A 65 -17.76 22.76 6.68
CA ALA A 65 -18.66 23.13 5.60
C ALA A 65 -18.06 24.27 4.77
N GLU A 66 -18.25 24.21 3.45
CA GLU A 66 -17.80 25.22 2.50
C GLU A 66 -19.01 25.93 1.88
N MET A 67 -18.86 27.23 1.67
CA MET A 67 -19.78 28.08 0.95
C MET A 67 -19.03 28.85 -0.12
N GLY A 68 -19.57 28.83 -1.34
CA GLY A 68 -19.10 29.65 -2.45
C GLY A 68 -20.23 30.52 -2.97
N ILE A 69 -19.96 31.80 -3.24
CA ILE A 69 -20.95 32.71 -3.83
C ILE A 69 -20.29 33.82 -4.65
N SER A 70 -20.90 34.18 -5.77
CA SER A 70 -20.49 35.34 -6.57
C SER A 70 -21.53 36.45 -6.44
N LEU A 71 -21.08 37.67 -6.14
CA LEU A 71 -21.91 38.82 -5.80
C LEU A 71 -21.61 40.04 -6.70
N PHE A 72 -22.64 40.80 -7.06
CA PHE A 72 -22.55 42.09 -7.74
C PHE A 72 -22.42 43.25 -6.74
N LEU A 73 -21.49 43.14 -5.79
CA LEU A 73 -21.25 44.14 -4.75
C LEU A 73 -19.87 44.77 -4.89
N ASP A 74 -19.82 46.08 -4.64
CA ASP A 74 -18.58 46.84 -4.54
C ASP A 74 -18.21 47.04 -3.06
N ILE A 75 -17.44 46.09 -2.51
CA ILE A 75 -16.91 46.13 -1.14
C ILE A 75 -15.41 46.45 -1.24
N ASP A 76 -14.80 47.09 -0.25
CA ASP A 76 -13.34 47.27 -0.25
C ASP A 76 -12.61 45.91 -0.18
N ARG A 77 -11.50 45.76 -0.90
CA ARG A 77 -10.73 44.50 -0.95
C ARG A 77 -10.03 44.17 0.35
N TYR A 78 -9.70 45.19 1.13
CA TYR A 78 -8.93 45.04 2.36
C TYR A 78 -9.80 44.75 3.59
N THR A 79 -11.12 44.62 3.41
CA THR A 79 -12.08 44.45 4.52
C THR A 79 -12.72 43.07 4.55
N LEU A 80 -12.37 42.18 3.61
CA LEU A 80 -13.01 40.87 3.43
C LEU A 80 -12.23 39.71 4.05
N GLU A 81 -10.96 39.92 4.40
CA GLU A 81 -10.20 38.96 5.20
C GLU A 81 -10.88 38.82 6.58
N ASP A 82 -11.08 37.58 7.03
CA ASP A 82 -11.80 37.22 8.26
C ASP A 82 -13.24 37.77 8.36
N ALA A 83 -13.85 38.17 7.24
CA ALA A 83 -15.23 38.62 7.24
C ALA A 83 -16.19 37.43 7.44
N GLU A 84 -17.29 37.65 8.14
CA GLU A 84 -18.33 36.65 8.34
C GLU A 84 -19.46 36.83 7.32
N VAL A 85 -19.88 35.74 6.68
CA VAL A 85 -21.00 35.68 5.76
C VAL A 85 -22.11 34.83 6.39
N GLU A 86 -23.29 35.41 6.51
CA GLU A 86 -24.51 34.70 6.92
C GLU A 86 -25.45 34.58 5.72
N LEU A 87 -25.96 33.37 5.48
CA LEU A 87 -26.91 33.09 4.41
C LEU A 87 -28.26 32.64 4.97
N SER A 88 -29.33 33.09 4.32
CA SER A 88 -30.70 32.76 4.69
C SER A 88 -31.53 32.37 3.46
N TYR A 89 -32.34 31.33 3.63
CA TYR A 89 -33.31 30.86 2.66
C TYR A 89 -34.71 31.25 3.10
N HIS A 90 -35.49 31.86 2.20
CA HIS A 90 -36.85 32.32 2.52
C HIS A 90 -37.88 31.59 1.66
N LEU A 91 -38.76 30.79 2.27
CA LEU A 91 -39.83 30.08 1.57
C LEU A 91 -41.18 30.76 1.77
N ARG A 92 -41.91 30.99 0.69
CA ARG A 92 -43.29 31.48 0.76
C ARG A 92 -44.24 30.37 1.20
N LEU A 93 -44.92 30.58 2.31
CA LEU A 93 -45.97 29.72 2.85
C LEU A 93 -47.30 29.90 2.10
N ALA A 94 -48.24 28.97 2.33
CA ALA A 94 -49.61 29.05 1.76
C ALA A 94 -50.36 30.34 2.20
N SER A 95 -50.08 30.86 3.38
CA SER A 95 -50.61 32.14 3.89
C SER A 95 -50.11 33.36 3.10
N GLY A 96 -49.05 33.20 2.30
CA GLY A 96 -48.37 34.29 1.60
C GLY A 96 -47.22 34.91 2.38
N ALA A 97 -47.06 34.59 3.67
CA ALA A 97 -45.89 34.97 4.46
C ALA A 97 -44.63 34.20 4.03
N TYR A 98 -43.45 34.73 4.34
CA TYR A 98 -42.18 34.06 4.14
C TYR A 98 -41.64 33.54 5.47
N GLU A 99 -41.21 32.28 5.50
CA GLU A 99 -40.48 31.70 6.62
C GLU A 99 -38.99 31.63 6.27
N THR A 100 -38.16 32.11 7.19
CA THR A 100 -36.71 32.21 7.03
C THR A 100 -36.02 31.03 7.69
N VAL A 101 -35.16 30.36 6.94
CA VAL A 101 -34.30 29.28 7.41
C VAL A 101 -32.85 29.74 7.29
N PRO A 102 -32.09 29.86 8.39
CA PRO A 102 -30.67 30.14 8.33
C PRO A 102 -29.92 28.96 7.71
N MET A 103 -28.94 29.26 6.87
CA MET A 103 -28.17 28.28 6.09
C MET A 103 -26.71 28.17 6.54
N GLY A 104 -26.31 28.91 7.57
CA GLY A 104 -24.99 28.83 8.17
C GLY A 104 -24.31 30.20 8.31
N ILE A 105 -23.24 30.19 9.10
CA ILE A 105 -22.30 31.29 9.29
C ILE A 105 -20.95 30.80 8.80
N PHE A 106 -20.34 31.54 7.88
CA PHE A 106 -19.08 31.16 7.22
C PHE A 106 -18.08 32.31 7.30
N GLU A 107 -16.80 32.00 7.44
CA GLU A 107 -15.68 32.93 7.48
C GLU A 107 -14.98 32.94 6.13
N VAL A 108 -14.83 34.12 5.53
CA VAL A 108 -14.23 34.30 4.21
C VAL A 108 -12.77 33.89 4.25
N SER A 109 -12.41 32.94 3.40
CA SER A 109 -11.04 32.47 3.21
C SER A 109 -10.44 33.01 1.91
N GLU A 110 -11.23 33.03 0.83
CA GLU A 110 -10.81 33.58 -0.46
C GLU A 110 -11.83 34.62 -0.96
N ALA A 111 -11.31 35.75 -1.45
CA ALA A 111 -12.10 36.79 -2.10
C ALA A 111 -11.47 37.18 -3.44
N ASN A 112 -11.95 36.59 -4.53
CA ASN A 112 -11.49 36.87 -5.89
C ASN A 112 -12.36 37.94 -6.55
N ARG A 113 -11.75 38.79 -7.37
CA ARG A 113 -12.46 39.90 -8.02
C ARG A 113 -12.26 39.90 -9.52
N THR A 114 -13.36 40.09 -10.23
CA THR A 114 -13.37 40.51 -11.63
C THR A 114 -13.91 41.94 -11.72
N VAL A 115 -14.01 42.49 -12.93
CA VAL A 115 -14.44 43.89 -13.16
C VAL A 115 -15.81 44.22 -12.56
N HIS A 116 -16.70 43.23 -12.41
CA HIS A 116 -18.08 43.43 -11.93
C HIS A 116 -18.54 42.43 -10.87
N VAL A 117 -17.71 41.46 -10.50
CA VAL A 117 -18.13 40.34 -9.65
C VAL A 117 -17.10 40.10 -8.55
N LEU A 118 -17.59 39.97 -7.32
CA LEU A 118 -16.87 39.50 -6.15
C LEU A 118 -17.20 38.02 -5.92
N GLU A 119 -16.20 37.15 -6.07
CA GLU A 119 -16.31 35.72 -5.80
C GLU A 119 -15.75 35.42 -4.41
N LEU A 120 -16.60 34.90 -3.53
CA LEU A 120 -16.23 34.54 -2.17
C LEU A 120 -16.22 33.03 -2.04
N LYS A 121 -15.17 32.51 -1.39
CA LYS A 121 -15.20 31.20 -0.74
C LYS A 121 -15.01 31.38 0.75
N ALA A 122 -15.86 30.75 1.51
CA ALA A 122 -15.90 30.83 2.95
C ALA A 122 -16.12 29.44 3.54
N TYR A 123 -15.60 29.23 4.74
CA TYR A 123 -15.75 27.97 5.47
C TYR A 123 -16.41 28.22 6.81
N ASP A 124 -17.08 27.22 7.38
CA ASP A 124 -17.61 27.37 8.73
C ASP A 124 -16.47 27.50 9.78
N ARG A 125 -16.87 27.72 11.03
CA ARG A 125 -15.93 27.87 12.15
C ARG A 125 -15.13 26.61 12.47
N MET A 126 -15.32 25.50 11.73
CA MET A 126 -14.56 24.28 11.95
C MET A 126 -13.06 24.44 11.62
N LEU A 127 -12.72 25.37 10.73
CA LEU A 127 -11.31 25.70 10.43
C LEU A 127 -10.56 26.29 11.64
N ARG A 128 -11.26 26.90 12.59
CA ARG A 128 -10.62 27.44 13.81
C ARG A 128 -10.00 26.36 14.69
N PHE A 129 -10.39 25.08 14.52
CA PHE A 129 -9.83 23.95 15.26
C PHE A 129 -8.52 23.41 14.68
N ASP A 130 -8.04 23.93 13.54
CA ASP A 130 -6.71 23.60 12.96
C ASP A 130 -5.55 24.26 13.72
N ARG A 131 -5.83 24.93 14.84
CA ARG A 131 -4.80 25.49 15.70
C ARG A 131 -4.01 24.36 16.37
N ALA A 132 -2.69 24.56 16.46
CA ALA A 132 -1.81 23.64 17.15
C ALA A 132 -2.25 23.42 18.60
N PHE A 133 -2.35 22.16 18.98
CA PHE A 133 -2.63 21.72 20.33
C PHE A 133 -1.31 21.47 21.05
N ASN A 134 -1.01 22.31 22.05
CA ASN A 134 0.14 22.07 22.91
C ASN A 134 -0.28 21.01 23.94
N GLY A 135 0.13 19.76 23.73
CA GLY A 135 -0.27 18.57 24.51
C GLY A 135 0.04 18.62 26.01
N PHE A 136 -0.68 19.44 26.76
CA PHE A 136 -0.65 19.42 28.22
C PHE A 136 -1.45 18.23 28.73
N GLU A 137 -1.01 17.63 29.84
CA GLU A 137 -1.79 16.63 30.58
C GLU A 137 -3.18 17.19 30.88
N THR A 138 -4.17 16.70 30.15
CA THR A 138 -5.55 17.14 30.26
C THR A 138 -6.40 15.95 30.63
N ILE A 139 -7.07 16.03 31.77
CA ILE A 139 -8.01 15.02 32.25
C ILE A 139 -9.37 15.67 32.35
N GLY A 140 -10.37 15.10 31.70
CA GLY A 140 -11.73 15.64 31.69
C GLY A 140 -12.73 14.69 31.04
N THR A 141 -14.01 15.01 31.20
CA THR A 141 -15.08 14.32 30.48
C THR A 141 -15.08 14.71 29.00
N ALA A 142 -15.88 14.02 28.18
CA ALA A 142 -16.05 14.40 26.78
C ALA A 142 -16.50 15.87 26.64
N TYR A 143 -17.37 16.35 27.54
CA TYR A 143 -17.75 17.76 27.59
C TYR A 143 -16.58 18.68 27.97
N GLY A 144 -15.74 18.28 28.92
CA GLY A 144 -14.53 19.04 29.28
C GLY A 144 -13.57 19.19 28.09
N MET A 145 -13.43 18.16 27.26
CA MET A 145 -12.65 18.24 26.01
C MET A 145 -13.29 19.20 25.00
N MET A 146 -14.61 19.19 24.87
CA MET A 146 -15.34 20.15 24.04
C MET A 146 -15.16 21.59 24.53
N GLU A 147 -15.24 21.83 25.84
CA GLU A 147 -15.07 23.15 26.46
C GLU A 147 -13.63 23.68 26.28
N LEU A 148 -12.63 22.81 26.41
CA LEU A 148 -11.23 23.14 26.11
C LEU A 148 -11.07 23.60 24.66
N CYS A 149 -11.58 22.82 23.71
CA CYS A 149 -11.52 23.15 22.28
C CYS A 149 -12.29 24.44 21.97
N SER A 150 -13.48 24.59 22.56
CA SER A 150 -14.35 25.77 22.43
C SER A 150 -13.66 27.04 22.92
N THR A 151 -13.06 27.01 24.11
CA THR A 151 -12.38 28.17 24.71
C THR A 151 -11.12 28.54 23.94
N ALA A 152 -10.33 27.53 23.52
CA ALA A 152 -9.10 27.77 22.78
C ALA A 152 -9.37 28.28 21.35
N CYS A 153 -10.41 27.78 20.69
CA CYS A 153 -10.71 28.11 19.28
C CYS A 153 -11.76 29.23 19.11
N GLY A 154 -12.39 29.68 20.20
CA GLY A 154 -13.40 30.74 20.17
C GLY A 154 -14.68 30.35 19.44
N VAL A 155 -15.15 29.12 19.63
CA VAL A 155 -16.37 28.58 19.02
C VAL A 155 -17.30 28.08 20.11
N GLU A 156 -18.50 28.65 20.23
CA GLU A 156 -19.45 28.26 21.28
C GLU A 156 -19.97 26.82 21.11
N LEU A 157 -20.27 26.15 22.22
CA LEU A 157 -20.92 24.83 22.21
C LEU A 157 -22.44 24.97 22.04
N ALA A 158 -23.03 24.07 21.25
CA ALA A 158 -24.47 24.00 21.05
C ALA A 158 -25.19 23.26 22.20
N GLN A 159 -24.56 22.20 22.70
CA GLN A 159 -25.11 21.33 23.74
C GLN A 159 -24.60 21.72 25.12
N THR A 160 -25.41 21.40 26.12
CA THR A 160 -25.09 21.56 27.54
C THR A 160 -24.28 20.38 28.07
N GLN A 161 -23.61 20.56 29.21
CA GLN A 161 -22.87 19.51 29.89
C GLN A 161 -23.73 18.27 30.18
N ALA A 162 -24.95 18.49 30.69
CA ALA A 162 -25.87 17.40 31.03
C ALA A 162 -26.32 16.58 29.82
N GLU A 163 -26.42 17.18 28.64
CA GLU A 163 -26.80 16.46 27.41
C GLU A 163 -25.67 15.56 26.93
N ILE A 164 -24.42 16.01 27.00
CA ILE A 164 -23.25 15.21 26.60
C ILE A 164 -22.97 14.12 27.63
N GLU A 165 -23.05 14.41 28.92
CA GLU A 165 -22.84 13.42 29.99
C GLU A 165 -23.93 12.33 30.04
N ALA A 166 -25.12 12.61 29.49
CA ALA A 166 -26.18 11.61 29.34
C ALA A 166 -25.91 10.59 28.22
N LEU A 167 -24.94 10.85 27.33
CA LEU A 167 -24.56 9.93 26.28
C LEU A 167 -23.72 8.77 26.83
N PRO A 168 -23.74 7.60 26.17
CA PRO A 168 -22.79 6.53 26.47
C PRO A 168 -21.36 7.07 26.39
N ASN A 169 -20.52 6.76 27.39
CA ASN A 169 -19.15 7.25 27.54
C ASN A 169 -19.01 8.76 27.80
N GLY A 170 -20.11 9.52 27.92
CA GLY A 170 -20.07 10.98 28.10
C GLY A 170 -19.55 11.43 29.46
N SER A 171 -19.87 10.68 30.52
CA SER A 171 -19.40 10.95 31.90
C SER A 171 -18.04 10.34 32.23
N GLU A 172 -17.46 9.56 31.31
CA GLU A 172 -16.18 8.90 31.53
C GLU A 172 -15.04 9.91 31.53
N LEU A 173 -14.05 9.67 32.40
CA LEU A 173 -12.86 10.52 32.50
C LEU A 173 -11.84 10.11 31.44
N LEU A 174 -11.67 10.98 30.45
CA LEU A 174 -10.71 10.82 29.36
C LEU A 174 -9.44 11.58 29.70
N SER A 175 -8.28 11.01 29.34
CA SER A 175 -6.97 11.61 29.62
C SER A 175 -6.15 11.74 28.35
N ILE A 176 -5.58 12.92 28.14
CA ILE A 176 -4.62 13.22 27.08
C ILE A 176 -3.25 13.42 27.73
N TYR A 177 -2.26 12.67 27.26
CA TYR A 177 -0.86 12.82 27.69
C TYR A 177 -0.01 13.41 26.56
N PRO A 178 1.12 14.06 26.87
CA PRO A 178 2.00 14.69 25.89
C PRO A 178 2.63 13.72 24.88
N GLU A 179 2.66 12.43 25.22
CA GLU A 179 3.21 11.35 24.39
C GLU A 179 2.24 10.90 23.29
N ASN A 180 1.00 11.37 23.33
CA ASN A 180 -0.03 11.06 22.33
C ASN A 180 0.15 11.93 21.07
N ASP A 181 -0.01 11.32 19.90
CA ASP A 181 0.06 11.98 18.59
C ASP A 181 -1.21 12.82 18.32
N ILE A 182 -1.31 13.97 19.01
CA ILE A 182 -2.40 14.94 18.86
C ILE A 182 -1.76 16.27 18.48
N GLU A 183 -1.92 16.68 17.23
CA GLU A 183 -1.29 17.90 16.70
C GLU A 183 -2.21 19.12 16.80
N THR A 184 -3.52 18.92 16.65
CA THR A 184 -4.51 20.02 16.56
C THR A 184 -5.71 19.81 17.47
N TYR A 185 -6.45 20.89 17.74
CA TYR A 185 -7.73 20.78 18.46
C TYR A 185 -8.76 19.98 17.67
N ARG A 186 -8.63 19.93 16.32
CA ARG A 186 -9.44 19.06 15.46
C ARG A 186 -9.20 17.59 15.79
N ASP A 187 -7.97 17.18 16.07
CA ASP A 187 -7.66 15.80 16.46
C ASP A 187 -8.27 15.44 17.82
N VAL A 188 -8.25 16.38 18.78
CA VAL A 188 -8.94 16.20 20.07
C VAL A 188 -10.43 15.95 19.87
N LEU A 189 -11.09 16.75 19.02
CA LEU A 189 -12.50 16.55 18.67
C LEU A 189 -12.72 15.22 17.94
N TYR A 190 -11.81 14.84 17.04
CA TYR A 190 -11.88 13.59 16.30
C TYR A 190 -11.92 12.38 17.25
N PHE A 191 -10.94 12.29 18.15
CA PHE A 191 -10.88 11.20 19.12
C PHE A 191 -12.04 11.22 20.11
N THR A 192 -12.48 12.41 20.54
CA THR A 192 -13.63 12.56 21.44
C THR A 192 -14.93 12.09 20.78
N ALA A 193 -15.16 12.43 19.51
CA ALA A 193 -16.34 11.99 18.77
C ALA A 193 -16.34 10.48 18.51
N GLN A 194 -15.18 9.85 18.32
CA GLN A 194 -15.09 8.39 18.27
C GLN A 194 -15.53 7.73 19.58
N VAL A 195 -15.08 8.26 20.73
CA VAL A 195 -15.45 7.73 22.06
C VAL A 195 -16.97 7.82 22.28
N LEU A 196 -17.60 8.91 21.83
CA LEU A 196 -19.05 9.09 21.92
C LEU A 196 -19.83 8.36 20.81
N GLY A 197 -19.16 7.78 19.80
CA GLY A 197 -19.80 7.07 18.70
C GLY A 197 -20.55 7.96 17.70
N GLY A 198 -20.01 9.12 17.35
CA GLY A 198 -20.62 10.05 16.40
C GLY A 198 -19.62 10.94 15.66
N PHE A 199 -20.04 12.15 15.30
CA PHE A 199 -19.23 13.16 14.61
C PHE A 199 -19.54 14.57 15.12
N PHE A 200 -18.60 15.50 14.91
CA PHE A 200 -18.79 16.91 15.20
C PHE A 200 -19.08 17.70 13.92
N CYS A 201 -19.98 18.68 14.03
CA CYS A 201 -20.25 19.64 12.97
C CYS A 201 -20.49 21.03 13.56
N VAL A 202 -20.26 22.08 12.79
CA VAL A 202 -20.72 23.43 13.15
C VAL A 202 -22.16 23.59 12.67
N ASN A 203 -23.06 23.90 13.60
CA ASN A 203 -24.46 24.08 13.28
C ASN A 203 -24.72 25.43 12.57
N ARG A 204 -25.96 25.63 12.12
CA ARG A 204 -26.36 26.84 11.38
C ARG A 204 -26.21 28.15 12.17
N ALA A 205 -26.08 28.08 13.50
CA ALA A 205 -25.83 29.23 14.37
C ALA A 205 -24.32 29.47 14.61
N GLY A 206 -23.44 28.73 13.94
CA GLY A 206 -21.99 28.84 14.10
C GLY A 206 -21.48 28.25 15.41
N LYS A 207 -22.20 27.29 16.02
CA LYS A 207 -21.80 26.60 17.27
C LYS A 207 -21.37 25.17 16.98
N LEU A 208 -20.41 24.67 17.75
CA LEU A 208 -19.98 23.27 17.69
C LEU A 208 -21.07 22.35 18.26
N GLU A 209 -21.50 21.37 17.48
CA GLU A 209 -22.55 20.41 17.80
C GLU A 209 -22.04 18.99 17.58
N PHE A 210 -22.27 18.11 18.56
CA PHE A 210 -22.05 16.67 18.44
C PHE A 210 -23.32 15.98 17.96
N ARG A 211 -23.21 15.13 16.93
CA ARG A 211 -24.33 14.35 16.39
C ARG A 211 -23.97 12.87 16.34
N GLN A 212 -24.96 12.02 16.65
CA GLN A 212 -24.86 10.57 16.49
C GLN A 212 -25.69 10.11 15.29
N TYR A 213 -25.25 9.00 14.68
CA TYR A 213 -26.06 8.30 13.70
C TYR A 213 -27.29 7.66 14.37
N GLY A 214 -28.46 7.81 13.74
CA GLY A 214 -29.73 7.34 14.29
C GLY A 214 -30.54 6.50 13.30
N GLU A 215 -31.70 6.02 13.73
CA GLU A 215 -32.61 5.21 12.91
C GLU A 215 -33.94 5.92 12.61
N THR A 216 -34.19 7.04 13.29
CA THR A 216 -35.46 7.78 13.21
C THR A 216 -35.52 8.63 11.94
N SER A 217 -36.33 8.22 10.97
CA SER A 217 -36.58 9.01 9.75
C SER A 217 -37.24 10.34 10.07
N VAL A 218 -36.66 11.43 9.58
CA VAL A 218 -37.18 12.80 9.74
C VAL A 218 -38.09 13.20 8.58
N MET A 219 -37.95 12.55 7.42
CA MET A 219 -38.68 12.90 6.20
C MET A 219 -38.68 11.76 5.18
N GLU A 220 -39.81 11.64 4.47
CA GLU A 220 -39.95 10.78 3.31
C GLU A 220 -39.75 11.59 2.00
N ILE A 221 -38.86 11.12 1.12
CA ILE A 221 -38.61 11.72 -0.20
C ILE A 221 -39.28 10.88 -1.29
N LEU A 222 -40.38 11.42 -1.82
CA LEU A 222 -41.17 10.82 -2.91
C LEU A 222 -40.45 10.91 -4.28
N GLN A 223 -40.72 9.95 -5.15
CA GLN A 223 -40.19 9.93 -6.53
C GLN A 223 -40.38 11.24 -7.30
N LYS A 224 -41.53 11.91 -7.16
CA LYS A 224 -41.84 13.16 -7.85
C LYS A 224 -40.92 14.34 -7.49
N HIS A 225 -40.20 14.27 -6.37
CA HIS A 225 -39.27 15.30 -5.91
C HIS A 225 -37.82 15.03 -6.35
N ARG A 226 -37.56 13.88 -6.99
CA ARG A 226 -36.23 13.43 -7.41
C ARG A 226 -36.03 13.70 -8.90
N PHE A 227 -34.93 14.34 -9.24
CA PHE A 227 -34.51 14.55 -10.63
C PHE A 227 -33.70 13.34 -11.14
N SER A 228 -32.79 12.86 -10.31
CA SER A 228 -32.01 11.64 -10.53
C SER A 228 -31.72 10.98 -9.19
N SER A 229 -31.61 9.66 -9.17
CA SER A 229 -31.23 8.93 -7.97
C SER A 229 -30.54 7.63 -8.33
N SER A 230 -29.52 7.28 -7.57
CA SER A 230 -28.81 6.00 -7.60
C SER A 230 -28.87 5.41 -6.20
N PHE A 231 -29.34 4.18 -6.08
CA PHE A 231 -29.38 3.43 -4.83
C PHE A 231 -28.52 2.18 -4.99
N SER A 232 -27.73 1.87 -3.96
CA SER A 232 -27.00 0.61 -3.91
C SER A 232 -27.95 -0.57 -3.66
N ASP A 233 -27.54 -1.76 -4.09
CA ASP A 233 -28.27 -3.02 -3.89
C ASP A 233 -27.99 -3.69 -2.53
N PHE A 234 -27.14 -3.05 -1.71
CA PHE A 234 -26.73 -3.55 -0.40
C PHE A 234 -27.02 -2.53 0.70
N VAL A 235 -27.12 -3.04 1.91
CA VAL A 235 -27.25 -2.23 3.13
C VAL A 235 -25.92 -2.23 3.87
N THR A 236 -25.50 -1.05 4.32
CA THR A 236 -24.30 -0.87 5.14
C THR A 236 -24.70 -1.01 6.60
N ARG A 237 -24.11 -1.99 7.28
CA ARG A 237 -24.29 -2.24 8.71
C ARG A 237 -22.97 -2.63 9.38
N TYR A 238 -22.81 -2.26 10.64
CA TYR A 238 -21.62 -2.59 11.43
C TYR A 238 -22.00 -3.53 12.57
N THR A 239 -21.28 -4.63 12.69
CA THR A 239 -21.48 -5.66 13.74
C THR A 239 -20.27 -5.80 14.66
N ALA A 240 -19.17 -5.15 14.32
CA ALA A 240 -17.95 -5.20 15.11
C ALA A 240 -17.19 -3.87 15.09
N VAL A 241 -16.36 -3.70 16.11
CA VAL A 241 -15.42 -2.60 16.28
C VAL A 241 -14.05 -3.19 16.58
N SER A 242 -13.03 -2.73 15.85
CA SER A 242 -11.64 -3.00 16.17
C SER A 242 -10.96 -1.74 16.70
N SER A 243 -10.26 -1.86 17.82
CA SER A 243 -9.51 -0.76 18.44
C SER A 243 -8.09 -1.23 18.76
N THR A 244 -7.09 -0.43 18.40
CA THR A 244 -5.68 -0.77 18.64
C THR A 244 -5.24 -0.19 19.98
N ASN A 245 -4.71 -1.06 20.83
CA ASN A 245 -4.14 -0.69 22.11
C ASN A 245 -2.66 -0.35 21.93
N LEU A 246 -2.28 0.90 22.19
CA LEU A 246 -0.93 1.43 22.02
C LEU A 246 0.06 0.79 23.00
N ARG A 247 -0.38 0.43 24.21
CA ARG A 247 0.51 -0.15 25.23
C ARG A 247 0.91 -1.59 24.90
N THR A 248 -0.04 -2.38 24.42
CA THR A 248 0.18 -3.80 24.08
C THR A 248 0.49 -4.00 22.60
N GLN A 249 0.29 -2.98 21.76
CA GLN A 249 0.40 -3.06 20.30
C GLN A 249 -0.52 -4.15 19.70
N THR A 250 -1.63 -4.45 20.37
CA THR A 250 -2.60 -5.45 19.94
C THR A 250 -3.90 -4.79 19.47
N SER A 251 -4.41 -5.23 18.32
CA SER A 251 -5.76 -4.89 17.88
C SER A 251 -6.76 -5.76 18.63
N GLU A 252 -7.59 -5.14 19.45
CA GLU A 252 -8.70 -5.79 20.14
C GLU A 252 -9.94 -5.75 19.26
N TYR A 253 -10.71 -6.84 19.28
CA TYR A 253 -11.88 -7.04 18.44
C TYR A 253 -13.11 -7.25 19.32
N TYR A 254 -14.10 -6.40 19.16
CA TYR A 254 -15.38 -6.46 19.86
C TYR A 254 -16.50 -6.62 18.85
N ALA A 255 -17.30 -7.67 18.98
CA ALA A 255 -18.39 -7.97 18.05
C ALA A 255 -19.70 -8.26 18.79
N LEU A 256 -20.81 -8.06 18.08
CA LEU A 256 -22.14 -8.50 18.51
C LEU A 256 -22.25 -10.03 18.45
N GLU A 257 -23.29 -10.59 19.07
CA GLU A 257 -23.56 -12.05 19.03
C GLU A 257 -23.64 -12.59 17.60
N THR A 258 -24.17 -11.80 16.68
CA THR A 258 -24.22 -12.11 15.25
C THR A 258 -23.29 -11.16 14.51
N ASP A 259 -22.18 -11.71 14.02
CA ASP A 259 -21.14 -10.95 13.32
C ASP A 259 -21.18 -11.20 11.80
N ASP A 260 -22.11 -10.52 11.14
CA ASP A 260 -22.42 -10.68 9.72
C ASP A 260 -22.42 -9.35 8.94
N GLY A 261 -21.86 -8.29 9.56
CA GLY A 261 -21.71 -6.95 9.02
C GLY A 261 -20.26 -6.54 8.80
N LEU A 262 -20.04 -5.23 8.78
CA LEU A 262 -18.72 -4.60 8.71
C LEU A 262 -18.09 -4.45 10.09
N THR A 263 -16.76 -4.43 10.12
CA THR A 263 -15.97 -4.05 11.29
C THR A 263 -15.54 -2.59 11.15
N MET A 264 -15.90 -1.74 12.09
CA MET A 264 -15.40 -0.37 12.18
C MET A 264 -14.00 -0.37 12.78
N ASN A 265 -13.02 0.21 12.08
CA ASN A 265 -11.67 0.34 12.61
C ASN A 265 -11.47 1.73 13.23
N LEU A 266 -11.30 1.78 14.56
CA LEU A 266 -11.03 3.01 15.29
C LEU A 266 -9.54 3.39 15.30
N GLY A 267 -8.66 2.52 14.79
CA GLY A 267 -7.22 2.74 14.82
C GLY A 267 -6.67 2.84 16.24
N VAL A 268 -5.66 3.69 16.42
CA VAL A 268 -5.12 4.05 17.73
C VAL A 268 -5.81 5.34 18.19
N ASN A 269 -6.77 5.22 19.10
CA ASN A 269 -7.40 6.38 19.74
C ASN A 269 -6.75 6.61 21.10
N PRO A 270 -6.03 7.73 21.33
CA PRO A 270 -5.35 8.04 22.59
C PRO A 270 -6.26 8.05 23.83
N LEU A 271 -7.53 8.43 23.66
CA LEU A 271 -8.51 8.52 24.75
C LEU A 271 -9.01 7.16 25.21
N LEU A 272 -8.86 6.12 24.38
CA LEU A 272 -9.22 4.74 24.72
C LEU A 272 -8.05 3.95 25.35
N GLN A 273 -6.87 4.54 25.52
CA GLN A 273 -5.66 3.80 25.91
C GLN A 273 -5.52 3.58 27.43
N PHE A 274 -6.20 4.40 28.23
CA PHE A 274 -6.03 4.44 29.67
C PHE A 274 -7.29 3.93 30.37
N GLY A 275 -7.11 2.98 31.29
CA GLY A 275 -8.19 2.33 32.01
C GLY A 275 -7.89 0.87 32.31
N LEU A 276 -8.79 0.23 33.05
CA LEU A 276 -8.81 -1.23 33.16
C LEU A 276 -9.28 -1.83 31.84
N GLU A 277 -8.87 -3.06 31.56
CA GLU A 277 -9.28 -3.80 30.35
C GLU A 277 -10.82 -3.91 30.25
N GLU A 278 -11.48 -4.04 31.40
CA GLU A 278 -12.95 -4.04 31.51
C GLU A 278 -13.57 -2.70 31.10
N THR A 279 -13.04 -1.58 31.57
CA THR A 279 -13.53 -0.23 31.21
C THR A 279 -13.37 0.01 29.71
N ARG A 280 -12.25 -0.40 29.13
CA ARG A 280 -12.01 -0.26 27.69
C ARG A 280 -12.96 -1.12 26.86
N ALA A 281 -13.23 -2.35 27.30
CA ALA A 281 -14.23 -3.22 26.68
C ALA A 281 -15.64 -2.60 26.75
N GLU A 282 -16.00 -1.98 27.88
CA GLU A 282 -17.26 -1.25 28.04
C GLU A 282 -17.35 -0.03 27.11
N LEU A 283 -16.30 0.79 27.04
CA LEU A 283 -16.22 1.93 26.12
C LEU A 283 -16.42 1.48 24.66
N CYS A 284 -15.69 0.43 24.23
CA CYS A 284 -15.79 -0.11 22.87
C CYS A 284 -17.16 -0.75 22.61
N GLY A 285 -17.75 -1.42 23.61
CA GLY A 285 -19.11 -1.97 23.53
C GLY A 285 -20.16 -0.87 23.37
N ASN A 286 -20.02 0.25 24.07
CA ASN A 286 -20.90 1.41 23.93
C ASN A 286 -20.78 2.06 22.55
N ILE A 287 -19.56 2.16 21.99
CA ILE A 287 -19.34 2.63 20.62
C ILE A 287 -20.00 1.68 19.61
N LEU A 288 -19.84 0.36 19.80
CA LEU A 288 -20.48 -0.65 18.96
C LEU A 288 -22.01 -0.56 19.02
N ASN A 289 -22.59 -0.31 20.20
CA ASN A 289 -24.03 -0.10 20.37
C ASN A 289 -24.54 1.18 19.68
N ALA A 290 -23.71 2.22 19.59
CA ALA A 290 -24.05 3.40 18.80
C ALA A 290 -23.99 3.10 17.29
N LEU A 291 -22.97 2.36 16.85
CA LEU A 291 -22.79 1.96 15.45
C LEU A 291 -23.82 0.96 14.94
N SER A 292 -24.35 0.09 15.79
CA SER A 292 -25.33 -0.92 15.39
C SER A 292 -26.64 -0.31 14.87
N LYS A 293 -26.91 0.97 15.18
CA LYS A 293 -28.01 1.77 14.63
C LYS A 293 -27.81 2.13 13.15
N VAL A 294 -26.58 2.02 12.64
CA VAL A 294 -26.27 2.26 11.23
C VAL A 294 -26.76 1.07 10.43
N ASN A 295 -27.89 1.26 9.75
CA ASN A 295 -28.50 0.30 8.85
C ASN A 295 -28.97 1.03 7.59
N TYR A 296 -28.02 1.58 6.83
CA TYR A 296 -28.31 2.54 5.76
C TYR A 296 -28.07 1.96 4.37
N VAL A 297 -28.97 2.28 3.44
CA VAL A 297 -28.74 2.06 2.01
C VAL A 297 -27.94 3.23 1.46
N PRO A 298 -26.72 3.02 0.91
CA PRO A 298 -25.98 4.07 0.23
C PRO A 298 -26.75 4.60 -0.97
N PHE A 299 -26.71 5.92 -1.16
CA PHE A 299 -27.41 6.57 -2.26
C PHE A 299 -26.72 7.86 -2.70
N ASP A 300 -27.06 8.28 -3.92
CA ASP A 300 -26.77 9.60 -4.47
C ASP A 300 -28.04 10.11 -5.16
N SER A 301 -28.57 11.26 -4.73
CA SER A 301 -29.84 11.80 -5.24
C SER A 301 -29.79 13.30 -5.42
N ASP A 302 -30.21 13.76 -6.61
CA ASP A 302 -30.52 15.16 -6.88
C ASP A 302 -32.01 15.40 -6.72
N THR A 303 -32.38 16.33 -5.86
CA THR A 303 -33.77 16.65 -5.54
C THR A 303 -34.06 18.14 -5.73
N ILE A 304 -35.35 18.50 -5.73
CA ILE A 304 -35.77 19.90 -5.57
C ILE A 304 -35.26 20.47 -4.23
N GLY A 305 -34.93 19.59 -3.28
CA GLY A 305 -34.28 19.91 -2.03
C GLY A 305 -35.24 20.29 -0.92
N ASN A 306 -34.82 20.09 0.31
CA ASN A 306 -35.40 20.72 1.49
C ASN A 306 -34.26 21.40 2.25
N PRO A 307 -34.17 22.73 2.25
CA PRO A 307 -33.13 23.46 2.96
C PRO A 307 -33.12 23.28 4.49
N ALA A 308 -34.13 22.62 5.07
CA ALA A 308 -34.13 22.25 6.49
C ALA A 308 -33.33 20.96 6.80
N LEU A 309 -33.01 20.14 5.79
CA LEU A 309 -32.20 18.94 5.96
C LEU A 309 -30.74 19.30 6.29
N ASP A 310 -30.12 18.48 7.14
CA ASP A 310 -28.78 18.69 7.66
C ASP A 310 -28.02 17.35 7.78
N LEU A 311 -26.72 17.40 8.07
CA LEU A 311 -25.88 16.21 8.26
C LEU A 311 -26.41 15.33 9.39
N GLY A 312 -26.43 14.02 9.16
CA GLY A 312 -26.95 13.05 10.13
C GLY A 312 -28.46 12.81 10.04
N ASP A 313 -29.20 13.59 9.26
CA ASP A 313 -30.64 13.38 9.07
C ASP A 313 -30.91 12.05 8.36
N VAL A 314 -31.82 11.25 8.95
CA VAL A 314 -32.23 9.96 8.39
C VAL A 314 -33.48 10.17 7.53
N LEU A 315 -33.46 9.61 6.33
CA LEU A 315 -34.49 9.75 5.32
C LEU A 315 -35.02 8.38 4.90
N THR A 316 -36.29 8.35 4.53
CA THR A 316 -36.90 7.22 3.82
C THR A 316 -37.19 7.64 2.39
N PHE A 317 -36.91 6.77 1.44
CA PHE A 317 -37.22 7.02 0.03
C PHE A 317 -38.34 6.10 -0.39
N SER A 318 -39.32 6.65 -1.11
CA SER A 318 -40.43 5.83 -1.62
C SER A 318 -40.70 5.98 -3.11
N GLY A 319 -41.17 4.88 -3.68
CA GLY A 319 -41.50 4.72 -5.09
C GLY A 319 -40.29 4.52 -6.01
N GLY A 320 -40.55 3.97 -7.20
CA GLY A 320 -39.52 3.70 -8.21
C GLY A 320 -38.60 2.53 -7.82
N GLN A 321 -37.28 2.78 -7.83
CA GLN A 321 -36.24 1.80 -7.45
C GLN A 321 -35.92 1.80 -5.95
N ALA A 322 -36.52 2.69 -5.15
CA ALA A 322 -36.30 2.74 -3.72
C ALA A 322 -37.25 1.77 -3.00
N ASP A 323 -36.73 1.10 -1.99
CA ASP A 323 -37.51 0.25 -1.09
C ASP A 323 -38.06 1.12 0.05
N ASP A 324 -39.39 1.21 0.13
CA ASP A 324 -40.12 2.06 1.07
C ASP A 324 -39.84 1.73 2.56
N GLN A 325 -39.21 0.58 2.84
CA GLN A 325 -38.84 0.14 4.19
C GLN A 325 -37.39 0.48 4.58
N GLN A 326 -36.55 0.88 3.63
CA GLN A 326 -35.13 1.13 3.90
C GLN A 326 -34.89 2.58 4.32
N ILE A 327 -34.01 2.76 5.29
CA ILE A 327 -33.57 4.07 5.77
C ILE A 327 -32.20 4.41 5.19
N THR A 328 -31.90 5.70 5.15
CA THR A 328 -30.58 6.19 4.74
C THR A 328 -30.25 7.50 5.43
N CYS A 329 -28.97 7.81 5.59
CA CYS A 329 -28.51 8.99 6.33
C CYS A 329 -27.85 10.00 5.41
N VAL A 330 -28.09 11.30 5.63
CA VAL A 330 -27.40 12.37 4.91
C VAL A 330 -25.97 12.49 5.47
N THR A 331 -25.03 11.85 4.78
CA THR A 331 -23.59 11.91 5.11
C THR A 331 -22.89 13.09 4.44
N SER A 332 -23.42 13.54 3.30
CA SER A 332 -23.02 14.80 2.68
C SER A 332 -24.17 15.40 1.88
N PHE A 333 -24.14 16.72 1.75
CA PHE A 333 -25.08 17.44 0.91
C PHE A 333 -24.43 18.60 0.17
N THR A 334 -25.04 18.98 -0.94
CA THR A 334 -24.72 20.20 -1.67
C THR A 334 -26.01 20.94 -2.01
N VAL A 335 -26.17 22.16 -1.52
CA VAL A 335 -27.30 23.04 -1.86
C VAL A 335 -26.81 24.10 -2.82
N LYS A 336 -27.28 24.09 -4.07
CA LYS A 336 -27.03 25.19 -5.00
C LYS A 336 -28.03 26.31 -4.77
N ILE A 337 -27.54 27.54 -4.61
CA ILE A 337 -28.37 28.74 -4.44
C ILE A 337 -29.19 28.98 -5.72
N GLY A 338 -30.51 28.93 -5.61
CA GLY A 338 -31.42 28.99 -6.77
C GLY A 338 -31.40 27.75 -7.66
N GLY A 339 -30.86 26.63 -7.17
CA GLY A 339 -30.65 25.40 -7.92
C GLY A 339 -31.22 24.15 -7.23
N ARG A 340 -30.55 23.02 -7.46
CA ARG A 340 -30.91 21.70 -6.89
C ARG A 340 -30.16 21.44 -5.59
N GLN A 341 -30.68 20.50 -4.81
CA GLN A 341 -29.96 19.93 -3.67
C GLN A 341 -29.56 18.49 -3.97
N SER A 342 -28.26 18.22 -3.87
CA SER A 342 -27.70 16.87 -3.96
C SER A 342 -27.51 16.33 -2.55
N LEU A 343 -27.93 15.09 -2.32
CA LEU A 343 -27.84 14.39 -1.04
C LEU A 343 -27.13 13.05 -1.27
N LYS A 344 -26.23 12.67 -0.36
CA LYS A 344 -25.52 11.40 -0.45
C LYS A 344 -25.44 10.67 0.88
N CYS A 345 -25.55 9.35 0.81
CA CYS A 345 -25.18 8.41 1.86
C CYS A 345 -24.07 7.51 1.33
N VAL A 346 -22.92 7.53 1.99
CA VAL A 346 -21.81 6.62 1.70
C VAL A 346 -21.99 5.29 2.43
N GLY A 347 -21.28 4.25 1.97
CA GLY A 347 -21.27 2.96 2.64
C GLY A 347 -20.65 1.85 1.81
N LYS A 348 -20.26 0.76 2.50
CA LYS A 348 -19.57 -0.39 1.91
C LYS A 348 -20.44 -1.65 2.01
N ASN A 349 -20.27 -2.54 1.03
CA ASN A 349 -20.99 -3.81 0.99
C ASN A 349 -20.35 -4.80 1.98
N PRO A 350 -21.10 -5.28 3.00
CA PRO A 350 -20.58 -6.27 3.95
C PRO A 350 -20.09 -7.57 3.29
N LYS A 351 -20.69 -7.97 2.17
CA LYS A 351 -20.30 -9.20 1.47
C LYS A 351 -18.96 -9.08 0.76
N LEU A 352 -18.63 -7.90 0.24
CA LEU A 352 -17.39 -7.67 -0.51
C LEU A 352 -16.20 -7.42 0.43
N SER A 353 -16.43 -6.86 1.61
CA SER A 353 -15.36 -6.61 2.59
C SER A 353 -14.85 -7.89 3.27
N GLN A 354 -15.72 -8.91 3.43
CA GLN A 354 -15.32 -10.23 3.93
C GLN A 354 -14.50 -11.03 2.90
N VAL A 355 -14.74 -10.79 1.60
CA VAL A 355 -14.00 -11.40 0.49
C VAL A 355 -12.75 -10.56 0.17
N LYS A 356 -11.89 -10.38 1.16
CA LYS A 356 -10.50 -9.97 0.89
C LYS A 356 -9.70 -11.22 0.56
N SER A 357 -9.04 -11.23 -0.61
CA SER A 357 -8.13 -12.28 -1.03
C SER A 357 -7.06 -12.52 0.06
N LYS A 358 -6.50 -13.74 0.16
CA LYS A 358 -5.32 -13.98 1.03
C LYS A 358 -4.20 -12.99 0.71
N ASN A 359 -4.07 -12.59 -0.56
CA ASN A 359 -3.13 -11.55 -0.97
C ASN A 359 -3.51 -10.18 -0.39
N ASP A 360 -4.77 -9.75 -0.42
CA ASP A 360 -5.17 -8.45 0.13
C ASP A 360 -4.98 -8.35 1.65
N LYS A 361 -5.17 -9.48 2.36
CA LYS A 361 -4.92 -9.58 3.80
C LYS A 361 -3.42 -9.55 4.10
N ASN A 362 -2.60 -10.23 3.31
CA ASN A 362 -1.14 -10.19 3.42
C ASN A 362 -0.59 -8.80 3.07
N ILE A 363 -1.13 -8.14 2.04
CA ILE A 363 -0.79 -6.76 1.65
C ILE A 363 -1.14 -5.79 2.77
N SER A 364 -2.35 -5.88 3.33
CA SER A 364 -2.74 -5.03 4.47
C SER A 364 -1.88 -5.30 5.71
N GLY A 365 -1.49 -6.55 5.95
CA GLY A 365 -0.58 -6.93 7.04
C GLY A 365 0.84 -6.38 6.84
N LEU A 366 1.37 -6.45 5.62
CA LEU A 366 2.67 -5.90 5.24
C LEU A 366 2.67 -4.37 5.30
N LEU A 367 1.62 -3.71 4.80
CA LEU A 367 1.47 -2.25 4.88
C LEU A 367 1.38 -1.74 6.32
N ASN A 368 0.71 -2.47 7.22
CA ASN A 368 0.62 -2.11 8.63
C ASN A 368 1.93 -2.30 9.40
N GLN A 369 2.89 -3.06 8.86
CA GLN A 369 4.24 -3.20 9.42
C GLN A 369 5.21 -2.11 8.93
N ILE A 370 4.82 -1.31 7.94
CA ILE A 370 5.63 -0.20 7.42
C ILE A 370 5.42 1.04 8.30
N GLU A 371 6.27 1.22 9.30
CA GLU A 371 6.43 2.51 9.98
C GLU A 371 7.15 3.50 9.06
N ALA A 372 6.56 4.68 8.86
CA ALA A 372 7.14 5.73 8.04
C ALA A 372 8.52 6.15 8.59
N GLY A 373 9.54 6.12 7.72
CA GLY A 373 10.87 6.68 8.01
C GLY A 373 11.96 5.70 8.48
N LYS A 374 11.67 4.40 8.67
CA LYS A 374 12.70 3.40 8.99
C LYS A 374 13.25 2.73 7.73
N ILE A 375 14.56 2.46 7.73
CA ILE A 375 15.21 1.63 6.71
C ILE A 375 14.93 0.17 7.09
N GLY A 376 14.15 -0.52 6.26
CA GLY A 376 13.94 -1.96 6.39
C GLY A 376 15.17 -2.69 5.86
N ILE A 377 15.78 -3.56 6.68
CA ILE A 377 16.88 -4.45 6.25
C ILE A 377 16.33 -5.87 6.30
N HIS A 378 16.27 -6.52 5.15
CA HIS A 378 15.82 -7.90 5.05
C HIS A 378 16.97 -8.79 4.63
N THR A 379 17.19 -9.88 5.36
CA THR A 379 18.28 -10.82 5.11
C THR A 379 17.71 -12.16 4.64
N PHE A 380 18.28 -12.69 3.57
CA PHE A 380 18.06 -14.01 3.02
C PHE A 380 19.27 -14.89 3.33
N THR A 381 19.02 -16.14 3.70
CA THR A 381 20.06 -17.17 3.86
C THR A 381 19.57 -18.43 3.17
N ASN A 382 20.42 -19.09 2.39
CA ASN A 382 20.02 -20.30 1.69
C ASN A 382 19.76 -21.48 2.65
N ALA A 383 18.65 -22.18 2.41
CA ALA A 383 18.25 -23.34 3.21
C ALA A 383 18.75 -24.67 2.64
N SER A 384 19.23 -24.69 1.38
CA SER A 384 19.69 -25.88 0.67
C SER A 384 21.03 -25.64 -0.04
N GLU A 385 21.77 -26.72 -0.27
CA GLU A 385 22.98 -26.74 -1.08
C GLU A 385 22.63 -26.60 -2.56
N TYR A 386 23.43 -25.84 -3.32
CA TYR A 386 23.26 -25.67 -4.77
C TYR A 386 24.49 -26.20 -5.51
N SER A 387 24.25 -26.94 -6.59
CA SER A 387 25.29 -27.35 -7.55
C SER A 387 25.16 -26.50 -8.81
N ILE A 388 26.22 -25.77 -9.14
CA ILE A 388 26.28 -24.81 -10.24
C ILE A 388 27.17 -25.40 -11.34
N GLY A 389 26.67 -25.40 -12.58
CA GLY A 389 27.41 -25.82 -13.77
C GLY A 389 27.14 -24.86 -14.93
N GLU A 390 27.10 -25.39 -16.16
CA GLU A 390 26.89 -24.61 -17.39
C GLU A 390 25.45 -24.10 -17.57
N THR A 391 24.51 -24.41 -16.67
CA THR A 391 23.13 -23.90 -16.70
C THR A 391 22.93 -22.84 -15.63
N ASP A 392 22.13 -21.82 -15.93
CA ASP A 392 21.81 -20.74 -14.98
C ASP A 392 20.99 -21.31 -13.81
N VAL A 393 21.54 -21.28 -12.59
CA VAL A 393 20.86 -21.74 -11.37
C VAL A 393 20.47 -20.55 -10.51
N ARG A 394 19.19 -20.47 -10.11
CA ARG A 394 18.67 -19.44 -9.20
C ARG A 394 19.16 -19.69 -7.78
N ILE A 395 20.00 -18.80 -7.26
CA ILE A 395 20.62 -18.95 -5.94
C ILE A 395 20.03 -18.02 -4.87
N ILE A 396 19.46 -16.88 -5.27
CA ILE A 396 18.85 -15.89 -4.38
C ILE A 396 17.52 -15.47 -4.98
N SER A 397 16.48 -15.39 -4.15
CA SER A 397 15.20 -14.77 -4.48
C SER A 397 14.68 -14.03 -3.26
N ILE A 398 14.48 -12.71 -3.39
CA ILE A 398 13.98 -11.86 -2.31
C ILE A 398 12.76 -11.10 -2.81
N GLU A 399 11.65 -11.22 -2.10
CA GLU A 399 10.41 -10.48 -2.37
C GLU A 399 10.29 -9.30 -1.41
N PHE A 400 10.07 -8.09 -1.92
CA PHE A 400 9.93 -6.87 -1.14
C PHE A 400 8.87 -5.93 -1.71
N ALA A 401 8.21 -5.17 -0.85
CA ALA A 401 7.25 -4.14 -1.24
C ALA A 401 7.64 -2.78 -0.66
N SER A 402 7.36 -1.71 -1.42
CA SER A 402 7.55 -0.31 -0.99
C SER A 402 6.22 0.44 -1.05
N LYS A 403 5.99 1.36 -0.10
CA LYS A 403 4.78 2.22 -0.07
C LYS A 403 4.88 3.40 -1.04
N GLU A 404 6.10 3.87 -1.30
CA GLU A 404 6.41 5.02 -2.16
C GLU A 404 7.42 4.63 -3.23
N GLU A 405 7.48 5.40 -4.32
CA GLU A 405 8.51 5.24 -5.34
C GLU A 405 9.86 5.58 -4.71
N ASN A 406 10.68 4.55 -4.45
CA ASN A 406 11.91 4.66 -3.67
C ASN A 406 13.05 3.86 -4.31
N HIS A 407 14.25 4.08 -3.76
CA HIS A 407 15.46 3.33 -4.11
C HIS A 407 15.73 2.23 -3.07
N ALA A 408 16.15 1.05 -3.53
CA ALA A 408 16.66 -0.02 -2.66
C ALA A 408 18.08 -0.41 -3.06
N GLN A 409 18.80 -0.99 -2.11
CA GLN A 409 20.16 -1.49 -2.31
C GLN A 409 20.18 -2.98 -2.00
N PHE A 410 20.69 -3.76 -2.94
CA PHE A 410 20.93 -5.19 -2.78
C PHE A 410 22.41 -5.44 -2.47
N PHE A 411 22.66 -6.28 -1.46
CA PHE A 411 23.97 -6.80 -1.09
C PHE A 411 23.90 -8.32 -0.98
N GLY A 412 24.71 -9.04 -1.75
CA GLY A 412 24.83 -10.50 -1.68
C GLY A 412 26.26 -10.93 -1.39
N GLN A 413 26.44 -11.97 -0.58
CA GLN A 413 27.70 -12.69 -0.40
C GLN A 413 27.44 -14.18 -0.58
N VAL A 414 28.15 -14.79 -1.53
CA VAL A 414 28.02 -16.20 -1.85
C VAL A 414 29.41 -16.83 -1.76
N VAL A 415 29.58 -17.84 -0.92
CA VAL A 415 30.80 -18.66 -0.90
C VAL A 415 30.60 -19.82 -1.87
N VAL A 416 31.42 -19.86 -2.92
CA VAL A 416 31.38 -20.89 -3.96
C VAL A 416 32.67 -21.72 -3.85
N ASP A 417 32.53 -23.03 -3.68
CA ASP A 417 33.64 -23.97 -3.81
C ASP A 417 33.74 -24.43 -5.26
N VAL A 418 34.81 -24.06 -5.95
CA VAL A 418 34.97 -24.19 -7.40
C VAL A 418 36.00 -25.27 -7.71
N THR A 419 35.68 -26.14 -8.66
CA THR A 419 36.63 -27.09 -9.26
C THR A 419 36.76 -26.75 -10.74
N ALA A 420 37.91 -26.21 -11.14
CA ALA A 420 38.19 -25.81 -12.52
C ALA A 420 38.75 -26.98 -13.33
N ASP A 421 38.44 -27.03 -14.63
CA ASP A 421 38.92 -28.11 -15.50
C ASP A 421 40.43 -27.95 -15.82
N PRO A 422 41.24 -29.02 -15.73
CA PRO A 422 42.69 -28.93 -15.88
C PRO A 422 43.11 -28.49 -17.30
N ALA A 423 43.96 -27.46 -17.38
CA ALA A 423 44.48 -26.94 -18.65
C ALA A 423 45.87 -27.53 -18.95
N VAL A 424 46.01 -28.21 -20.09
CA VAL A 424 47.29 -28.76 -20.55
C VAL A 424 48.06 -27.68 -21.32
N LYS A 425 49.22 -27.27 -20.81
CA LYS A 425 50.15 -26.38 -21.52
C LYS A 425 51.37 -27.13 -22.01
N SER A 426 51.91 -26.71 -23.15
CA SER A 426 53.16 -27.22 -23.70
C SER A 426 54.12 -26.08 -24.03
N ALA A 427 55.39 -26.24 -23.65
CA ALA A 427 56.46 -25.32 -23.99
C ALA A 427 57.74 -26.09 -24.32
N ASN A 428 58.61 -25.49 -25.14
CA ASN A 428 59.89 -26.09 -25.49
C ASN A 428 60.99 -25.59 -24.56
N ALA A 429 61.55 -26.47 -23.74
CA ALA A 429 62.72 -26.18 -22.92
C ALA A 429 63.98 -26.26 -23.80
N SER A 430 64.76 -25.18 -23.87
CA SER A 430 66.05 -25.16 -24.57
C SER A 430 67.20 -25.30 -23.57
N GLY A 431 68.17 -26.15 -23.87
CA GLY A 431 69.36 -26.34 -23.05
C GLY A 431 70.55 -26.75 -23.92
N THR A 432 71.72 -26.21 -23.60
CA THR A 432 72.95 -26.47 -24.37
C THR A 432 73.75 -27.59 -23.70
N ILE A 433 73.98 -28.70 -24.41
CA ILE A 433 74.81 -29.82 -23.95
C ILE A 433 76.24 -29.58 -24.41
N VAL A 434 77.19 -29.58 -23.47
CA VAL A 434 78.61 -29.45 -23.78
C VAL A 434 79.26 -30.83 -23.79
N ILE A 435 79.92 -31.20 -24.90
CA ILE A 435 80.63 -32.48 -25.06
C ILE A 435 82.15 -32.19 -25.03
N PRO A 436 82.88 -32.61 -23.98
CA PRO A 436 84.33 -32.49 -23.94
C PRO A 436 85.00 -33.58 -24.78
N PHE A 437 85.97 -33.21 -25.62
CA PHE A 437 86.83 -34.15 -26.33
C PHE A 437 88.16 -34.32 -25.58
N SER A 438 88.51 -35.56 -25.21
CA SER A 438 89.85 -35.90 -24.70
C SER A 438 90.76 -36.40 -25.83
N SER A 439 91.89 -35.73 -26.07
CA SER A 439 92.85 -36.11 -27.10
C SER A 439 93.84 -37.17 -26.62
N GLY A 440 93.74 -38.39 -27.18
CA GLY A 440 94.84 -39.34 -27.44
C GLY A 440 95.33 -40.24 -26.29
N ASN A 441 94.98 -41.55 -26.30
CA ASN A 441 95.80 -42.70 -26.76
C ASN A 441 96.92 -43.14 -25.77
N THR A 442 97.19 -44.39 -25.38
CA THR A 442 96.78 -45.75 -25.83
C THR A 442 97.42 -46.80 -24.90
N GLY A 443 96.75 -47.96 -24.70
CA GLY A 443 97.32 -49.23 -24.19
C GLY A 443 96.58 -49.75 -22.94
N ASP A 444 95.56 -50.61 -23.06
CA ASP A 444 95.64 -52.09 -23.21
C ASP A 444 96.42 -52.74 -22.05
N SER A 445 95.98 -53.74 -21.28
CA SER A 445 94.92 -54.76 -21.34
C SER A 445 94.74 -55.22 -19.87
N GLY A 446 93.53 -55.46 -19.34
CA GLY A 446 92.94 -56.80 -19.32
C GLY A 446 93.49 -57.69 -18.18
N GLY A 447 92.62 -58.11 -17.24
CA GLY A 447 92.86 -59.36 -16.49
C GLY A 447 92.64 -59.33 -14.98
N THR A 448 91.43 -59.70 -14.56
CA THR A 448 90.99 -60.03 -13.20
C THR A 448 91.72 -61.29 -12.66
N SER A 449 92.22 -61.29 -11.41
CA SER A 449 91.99 -62.37 -10.41
C SER A 449 92.81 -62.21 -9.11
N SER A 450 92.09 -62.44 -8.01
CA SER A 450 92.45 -62.89 -6.65
C SER A 450 93.91 -63.07 -6.21
N GLY A 451 94.24 -62.60 -5.00
CA GLY A 451 95.27 -63.21 -4.15
C GLY A 451 95.85 -62.32 -3.05
N ALA A 452 95.27 -62.42 -1.84
CA ALA A 452 95.82 -62.33 -0.48
C ALA A 452 97.05 -61.46 -0.10
N ALA A 453 96.84 -60.80 1.05
CA ALA A 453 97.75 -60.57 2.19
C ALA A 453 98.62 -59.28 2.26
N ASP A 454 98.22 -58.47 3.24
CA ASP A 454 99.00 -57.82 4.30
C ASP A 454 99.72 -56.46 4.11
N THR A 455 99.31 -55.58 5.04
CA THR A 455 100.04 -54.54 5.81
C THR A 455 100.39 -53.18 5.20
N GLU A 456 99.66 -52.18 5.73
CA GLU A 456 100.12 -50.95 6.39
C GLU A 456 100.95 -49.88 5.64
N ASP A 457 100.24 -48.74 5.45
CA ASP A 457 100.57 -47.39 5.94
C ASP A 457 101.40 -46.43 5.06
N GLY A 458 100.96 -45.15 5.04
CA GLY A 458 101.79 -43.99 4.67
C GLY A 458 101.36 -43.08 3.49
N SER A 459 100.48 -42.11 3.78
CA SER A 459 100.55 -40.65 3.48
C SER A 459 100.80 -40.04 2.06
N GLU A 460 99.83 -39.21 1.66
CA GLU A 460 99.85 -37.79 1.20
C GLU A 460 100.47 -37.29 -0.14
N ASP A 461 99.61 -36.53 -0.84
CA ASP A 461 99.77 -35.19 -1.49
C ASP A 461 100.01 -35.03 -3.01
N GLY A 462 99.33 -34.01 -3.58
CA GLY A 462 99.76 -33.29 -4.80
C GLY A 462 98.80 -33.22 -6.00
N ALA A 463 98.39 -32.00 -6.38
CA ALA A 463 97.39 -31.63 -7.40
C ALA A 463 97.94 -31.41 -8.84
N ALA A 464 97.07 -31.48 -9.87
CA ALA A 464 97.17 -30.74 -11.15
C ALA A 464 95.85 -30.77 -11.96
N GLU A 465 95.37 -29.60 -12.41
CA GLU A 465 94.25 -29.40 -13.35
C GLU A 465 94.78 -29.30 -14.80
N GLU A 466 94.11 -29.92 -15.78
CA GLU A 466 94.33 -29.72 -17.24
C GLU A 466 93.06 -29.20 -17.92
N GLU A 467 93.20 -28.15 -18.74
CA GLU A 467 92.13 -27.48 -19.51
C GLU A 467 91.58 -28.35 -20.65
N THR A 468 90.25 -28.44 -20.77
CA THR A 468 89.54 -29.06 -21.91
C THR A 468 88.75 -28.02 -22.70
N THR A 469 88.84 -28.03 -24.05
CA THR A 469 88.00 -27.21 -24.93
C THR A 469 86.67 -27.90 -25.24
N ASP A 470 85.59 -27.20 -24.96
CA ASP A 470 84.21 -27.69 -24.90
C ASP A 470 83.39 -27.29 -26.15
N ILE A 471 82.66 -28.23 -26.78
CA ILE A 471 81.74 -27.93 -27.90
C ILE A 471 80.29 -28.04 -27.40
N SER A 472 79.50 -26.99 -27.61
CA SER A 472 78.15 -26.81 -27.07
C SER A 472 77.05 -27.04 -28.14
N VAL A 473 76.09 -27.94 -27.90
CA VAL A 473 74.96 -28.30 -28.79
C VAL A 473 73.64 -27.89 -28.15
N ASP A 474 72.87 -27.01 -28.78
CA ASP A 474 71.54 -26.60 -28.30
C ASP A 474 70.47 -27.67 -28.59
N VAL A 475 69.82 -28.14 -27.52
CA VAL A 475 68.73 -29.13 -27.56
C VAL A 475 67.44 -28.47 -27.10
N SER A 476 66.34 -28.70 -27.84
CA SER A 476 64.99 -28.24 -27.49
C SER A 476 64.07 -29.43 -27.22
N LEU A 477 63.58 -29.57 -25.99
CA LEU A 477 62.69 -30.64 -25.55
C LEU A 477 61.28 -30.09 -25.30
N PRO A 478 60.22 -30.66 -25.91
CA PRO A 478 58.85 -30.29 -25.58
C PRO A 478 58.48 -30.82 -24.20
N VAL A 479 58.11 -29.92 -23.30
CA VAL A 479 57.61 -30.21 -21.95
C VAL A 479 56.12 -29.90 -21.92
N THR A 480 55.31 -30.88 -21.52
CA THR A 480 53.88 -30.74 -21.27
C THR A 480 53.62 -30.87 -19.78
N TRP A 481 52.92 -29.91 -19.16
CA TRP A 481 52.47 -30.02 -17.77
C TRP A 481 51.03 -29.54 -17.64
N THR A 482 50.35 -30.08 -16.63
CA THR A 482 48.95 -29.76 -16.32
C THR A 482 48.91 -28.67 -15.27
N GLU A 483 48.28 -27.54 -15.58
CA GLU A 483 47.98 -26.48 -14.61
C GLU A 483 46.50 -26.54 -14.24
N ASP A 484 46.18 -26.06 -13.04
CA ASP A 484 44.79 -25.84 -12.64
C ASP A 484 44.13 -24.83 -13.59
N GLY A 485 42.92 -25.15 -14.04
CA GLY A 485 42.17 -24.35 -14.99
C GLY A 485 41.74 -23.00 -14.43
N LYS A 486 41.00 -22.26 -15.25
CA LYS A 486 40.26 -21.07 -14.82
C LYS A 486 38.79 -21.29 -15.15
N ALA A 487 37.97 -21.44 -14.13
CA ALA A 487 36.53 -21.43 -14.29
C ALA A 487 36.02 -19.99 -14.39
N VAL A 488 35.04 -19.74 -15.24
CA VAL A 488 34.45 -18.41 -15.45
C VAL A 488 33.03 -18.40 -14.87
N CYS A 489 32.78 -17.55 -13.88
CA CYS A 489 31.47 -17.41 -13.26
C CYS A 489 30.72 -16.19 -13.83
N TYR A 490 29.50 -16.42 -14.31
CA TYR A 490 28.58 -15.39 -14.79
C TYR A 490 27.45 -15.21 -13.78
N VAL A 491 27.12 -13.95 -13.53
CA VAL A 491 26.02 -13.55 -12.64
C VAL A 491 24.97 -12.79 -13.44
N THR A 492 23.72 -13.23 -13.35
CA THR A 492 22.57 -12.56 -13.97
C THR A 492 21.59 -12.09 -12.90
N PHE A 493 21.11 -10.85 -13.03
CA PHE A 493 20.12 -10.26 -12.14
C PHE A 493 18.76 -10.19 -12.84
N GLU A 494 17.69 -10.45 -12.10
CA GLU A 494 16.32 -10.38 -12.58
C GLU A 494 15.45 -9.61 -11.58
N LEU A 495 14.63 -8.68 -12.07
CA LEU A 495 13.63 -7.95 -11.28
C LEU A 495 12.24 -8.16 -11.90
N ASN A 496 11.28 -8.66 -11.12
CA ASN A 496 9.88 -8.85 -11.54
C ASN A 496 9.71 -9.65 -12.84
N ASN A 497 10.48 -10.74 -13.00
CA ASN A 497 10.51 -11.57 -14.22
C ASN A 497 11.01 -10.83 -15.47
N ALA A 498 11.73 -9.72 -15.29
CA ALA A 498 12.45 -9.02 -16.35
C ALA A 498 13.96 -9.06 -16.06
N GLU A 499 14.72 -9.61 -17.00
CA GLU A 499 16.18 -9.68 -16.90
C GLU A 499 16.80 -8.27 -16.97
N ILE A 500 17.71 -8.00 -16.04
CA ILE A 500 18.48 -6.76 -16.03
C ILE A 500 19.68 -6.95 -16.95
N LEU A 501 19.60 -6.34 -18.14
CA LEU A 501 20.65 -6.41 -19.16
C LEU A 501 21.85 -5.50 -18.87
N LEU A 502 21.75 -4.63 -17.86
CA LEU A 502 22.81 -3.71 -17.45
C LEU A 502 23.59 -4.33 -16.27
N HIS A 503 24.90 -4.52 -16.45
CA HIS A 503 25.86 -4.97 -15.42
C HIS A 503 25.81 -6.49 -15.07
N HIS A 504 26.50 -7.30 -15.88
CA HIS A 504 26.76 -8.72 -15.64
C HIS A 504 28.21 -8.90 -15.15
N PRO A 505 28.47 -9.01 -13.83
CA PRO A 505 29.81 -9.25 -13.34
C PRO A 505 30.26 -10.65 -13.75
N VAL A 506 31.48 -10.72 -14.28
CA VAL A 506 32.13 -11.97 -14.69
C VAL A 506 33.41 -12.10 -13.89
N GLU A 507 33.54 -13.16 -13.10
CA GLU A 507 34.75 -13.47 -12.34
C GLU A 507 35.43 -14.72 -12.86
N THR A 508 36.76 -14.76 -12.78
CA THR A 508 37.55 -15.94 -13.15
C THR A 508 38.21 -16.53 -11.92
N TRP A 509 37.95 -17.80 -11.63
CA TRP A 509 38.39 -18.48 -10.43
C TRP A 509 39.28 -19.69 -10.74
N HIS A 510 40.23 -19.95 -9.84
CA HIS A 510 40.98 -21.21 -9.79
C HIS A 510 40.28 -22.21 -8.86
N SER A 511 40.71 -23.45 -8.80
CA SER A 511 40.11 -24.44 -7.91
C SER A 511 40.28 -24.04 -6.44
N GLY A 512 39.17 -24.07 -5.67
CA GLY A 512 39.12 -23.70 -4.26
C GLY A 512 37.89 -22.87 -3.89
N LYS A 513 37.85 -22.40 -2.63
CA LYS A 513 36.74 -21.61 -2.09
C LYS A 513 36.92 -20.12 -2.38
N HIS A 514 35.94 -19.52 -3.05
CA HIS A 514 35.91 -18.10 -3.37
C HIS A 514 34.68 -17.43 -2.75
N ILE A 515 34.80 -16.14 -2.41
CA ILE A 515 33.70 -15.33 -1.90
C ILE A 515 33.29 -14.34 -3.00
N LEU A 516 32.11 -14.55 -3.58
CA LEU A 516 31.50 -13.65 -4.53
C LEU A 516 30.70 -12.57 -3.80
N SER A 517 31.09 -11.31 -3.94
CA SER A 517 30.38 -10.16 -3.36
C SER A 517 29.59 -9.44 -4.45
N LEU A 518 28.27 -9.41 -4.28
CA LEU A 518 27.32 -8.82 -5.21
C LEU A 518 26.74 -7.53 -4.63
N TYR A 519 26.69 -6.49 -5.47
CA TYR A 519 26.04 -5.23 -5.13
C TYR A 519 25.24 -4.74 -6.32
N TYR A 520 23.98 -4.37 -6.08
CA TYR A 520 23.14 -3.78 -7.13
C TYR A 520 22.20 -2.70 -6.56
N PRO A 521 22.26 -1.45 -7.05
CA PRO A 521 21.28 -0.42 -6.70
C PRO A 521 20.01 -0.59 -7.55
N ILE A 522 18.86 -0.76 -6.90
CA ILE A 522 17.55 -0.90 -7.54
C ILE A 522 16.88 0.48 -7.58
N GLU A 523 16.65 0.98 -8.79
CA GLU A 523 15.97 2.25 -9.05
C GLU A 523 14.54 2.02 -9.55
N ASN A 524 13.64 2.98 -9.33
CA ASN A 524 12.24 2.99 -9.79
C ASN A 524 11.42 1.78 -9.30
N ILE A 525 11.46 1.51 -8.00
CA ILE A 525 10.61 0.47 -7.39
C ILE A 525 9.16 0.91 -7.52
N VAL A 526 8.33 0.07 -8.13
CA VAL A 526 6.91 0.36 -8.29
C VAL A 526 6.25 0.28 -6.91
N PRO A 527 5.59 1.37 -6.46
CA PRO A 527 4.97 1.42 -5.15
C PRO A 527 3.73 0.53 -5.09
N ASN A 528 3.43 0.04 -3.88
CA ASN A 528 2.25 -0.75 -3.55
C ASN A 528 2.12 -2.09 -4.31
N ILE A 529 3.21 -2.61 -4.87
CA ILE A 529 3.29 -3.97 -5.42
C ILE A 529 4.46 -4.75 -4.80
N THR A 530 4.34 -6.08 -4.77
CA THR A 530 5.46 -6.96 -4.44
C THR A 530 6.42 -7.00 -5.62
N ASN A 531 7.68 -6.65 -5.35
CA ASN A 531 8.76 -6.78 -6.28
C ASN A 531 9.60 -8.01 -5.91
N THR A 532 10.03 -8.79 -6.89
CA THR A 532 10.88 -9.98 -6.69
C THR A 532 12.23 -9.72 -7.35
N PHE A 533 13.31 -9.83 -6.58
CA PHE A 533 14.67 -9.73 -7.09
C PHE A 533 15.36 -11.10 -6.99
N SER A 534 15.74 -11.64 -8.15
CA SER A 534 16.38 -12.95 -8.27
C SER A 534 17.81 -12.81 -8.80
N VAL A 535 18.69 -13.68 -8.33
CA VAL A 535 20.07 -13.79 -8.82
C VAL A 535 20.33 -15.21 -9.32
N TYR A 536 20.88 -15.30 -10.52
CA TYR A 536 21.29 -16.54 -11.16
C TYR A 536 22.81 -16.60 -11.26
N LEU A 537 23.36 -17.79 -11.07
CA LEU A 537 24.77 -18.10 -11.26
C LEU A 537 24.97 -19.19 -12.31
N ARG A 538 25.98 -19.01 -13.14
CA ARG A 538 26.49 -20.02 -14.07
C ARG A 538 28.01 -20.09 -13.99
N VAL A 539 28.58 -21.29 -14.11
CA VAL A 539 30.02 -21.51 -14.16
C VAL A 539 30.36 -22.27 -15.44
N GLU A 540 31.25 -21.69 -16.25
CA GLU A 540 31.84 -22.31 -17.44
C GLU A 540 33.27 -22.78 -17.14
N ASP A 541 33.75 -23.82 -17.82
CA ASP A 541 35.10 -24.42 -17.64
C ASP A 541 35.38 -24.93 -16.20
N GLY A 542 34.34 -25.38 -15.50
CA GLY A 542 34.42 -25.99 -14.18
C GLY A 542 33.04 -26.27 -13.56
N SER A 543 33.02 -26.73 -12.30
CA SER A 543 31.81 -26.88 -11.49
C SER A 543 31.93 -26.16 -10.16
N GLY A 544 30.81 -25.65 -9.65
CA GLY A 544 30.73 -24.93 -8.36
C GLY A 544 29.72 -25.55 -7.42
N SER A 545 29.99 -25.54 -6.12
CA SER A 545 29.01 -25.91 -5.08
C SER A 545 28.89 -24.82 -4.02
N VAL A 546 27.66 -24.53 -3.60
CA VAL A 546 27.35 -23.57 -2.52
C VAL A 546 26.69 -24.32 -1.37
N GLY A 547 27.36 -24.37 -0.21
CA GLY A 547 26.88 -25.06 0.97
C GLY A 547 25.66 -24.39 1.62
N ILE A 548 24.96 -25.11 2.51
CA ILE A 548 23.84 -24.56 3.28
C ILE A 548 24.34 -23.45 4.22
N GLY A 549 23.76 -22.26 4.15
CA GLY A 549 24.17 -21.10 4.94
C GLY A 549 25.33 -20.29 4.35
N ASP A 550 25.94 -20.75 3.26
CA ASP A 550 27.08 -20.10 2.60
C ASP A 550 26.64 -19.02 1.59
N CYS A 551 25.33 -18.79 1.43
CA CYS A 551 24.77 -17.70 0.66
C CYS A 551 23.93 -16.80 1.58
N ILE A 552 24.39 -15.56 1.76
CA ILE A 552 23.71 -14.53 2.55
C ILE A 552 23.45 -13.34 1.64
N ALA A 553 22.22 -12.89 1.56
CA ALA A 553 21.85 -11.69 0.82
C ALA A 553 20.99 -10.76 1.65
N SER A 554 21.01 -9.47 1.34
CA SER A 554 20.15 -8.50 1.98
C SER A 554 19.69 -7.43 1.01
N ILE A 555 18.45 -6.99 1.21
CA ILE A 555 17.92 -5.80 0.53
C ILE A 555 17.58 -4.78 1.61
N SER A 556 18.05 -3.55 1.40
CA SER A 556 17.78 -2.42 2.28
C SER A 556 17.19 -1.25 1.52
N GLY A 557 16.16 -0.62 2.07
CA GLY A 557 15.60 0.62 1.55
C GLY A 557 14.61 1.26 2.53
N GLN A 558 14.23 2.51 2.25
CA GLN A 558 13.29 3.26 3.09
C GLN A 558 11.85 2.79 2.85
N ALA A 559 11.08 2.63 3.93
CA ALA A 559 9.66 2.26 3.88
C ALA A 559 9.38 0.92 3.15
N MET A 560 10.24 -0.08 3.39
CA MET A 560 10.17 -1.40 2.76
C MET A 560 9.81 -2.50 3.77
N ALA A 561 9.03 -3.48 3.31
CA ALA A 561 8.76 -4.74 4.00
C ALA A 561 8.95 -5.92 3.03
N ALA A 562 9.67 -6.96 3.47
CA ALA A 562 9.84 -8.23 2.76
C ALA A 562 9.17 -9.37 3.54
N ALA A 563 8.65 -10.37 2.83
CA ALA A 563 8.09 -11.56 3.46
C ALA A 563 9.17 -12.38 4.18
N ALA A 564 8.81 -13.05 5.27
CA ALA A 564 9.71 -13.98 5.95
C ALA A 564 10.04 -15.18 5.05
N ALA A 565 11.31 -15.59 5.01
CA ALA A 565 11.80 -16.68 4.19
C ALA A 565 11.18 -18.03 4.61
N TRP A 566 10.20 -18.49 3.83
CA TRP A 566 9.92 -19.87 3.39
C TRP A 566 8.41 -20.09 3.20
N ASP A 567 7.96 -20.33 1.95
CA ASP A 567 6.55 -20.50 1.59
C ASP A 567 6.15 -21.96 1.29
N GLY A 568 7.03 -22.94 1.56
CA GLY A 568 6.72 -24.36 1.34
C GLY A 568 6.41 -24.72 -0.13
N ARG A 569 6.76 -23.86 -1.09
CA ARG A 569 6.59 -24.11 -2.51
C ARG A 569 7.75 -24.95 -3.03
N ILE A 570 7.42 -26.12 -3.59
CA ILE A 570 8.37 -26.93 -4.36
C ILE A 570 8.18 -26.54 -5.83
N ASP A 571 9.06 -25.70 -6.34
CA ASP A 571 9.20 -25.51 -7.79
C ASP A 571 10.04 -26.67 -8.33
N ILE A 572 9.42 -27.52 -9.16
CA ILE A 572 10.11 -28.58 -9.89
C ILE A 572 10.37 -28.03 -11.29
N GLU A 573 11.62 -27.71 -11.57
CA GLU A 573 12.08 -27.40 -12.93
C GLU A 573 12.60 -28.69 -13.58
N GLU A 574 11.96 -29.11 -14.68
CA GLU A 574 12.43 -30.22 -15.50
C GLU A 574 13.05 -29.66 -16.79
N THR A 575 14.37 -29.78 -16.93
CA THR A 575 15.09 -29.41 -18.15
C THR A 575 15.15 -30.61 -19.09
N ALA A 576 14.26 -30.66 -20.09
CA ALA A 576 14.36 -31.67 -21.14
C ALA A 576 15.42 -31.25 -22.18
N ALA A 577 16.41 -32.11 -22.42
CA ALA A 577 17.42 -31.90 -23.46
C ALA A 577 16.76 -31.83 -24.86
N LEU A 578 17.29 -30.96 -25.73
CA LEU A 578 16.84 -30.84 -27.12
C LEU A 578 16.85 -32.21 -27.82
N PHE A 579 15.68 -32.72 -28.19
CA PHE A 579 15.59 -33.88 -29.08
C PHE A 579 15.75 -33.41 -30.53
N SER A 580 16.64 -34.07 -31.27
CA SER A 580 16.79 -33.83 -32.71
C SER A 580 15.59 -34.41 -33.45
N VAL A 581 14.82 -33.58 -34.16
CA VAL A 581 13.83 -34.06 -35.13
C VAL A 581 14.54 -34.35 -36.45
N GLY A 582 15.12 -35.56 -36.53
CA GLY A 582 15.67 -36.12 -37.76
C GLY A 582 14.78 -37.26 -38.27
N GLY A 583 13.95 -36.97 -39.26
CA GLY A 583 13.33 -37.90 -40.22
C GLY A 583 12.84 -39.26 -39.71
N GLY A 584 11.54 -39.35 -39.40
CA GLY A 584 10.81 -40.62 -39.28
C GLY A 584 10.06 -40.75 -37.97
N LEU A 585 8.75 -40.52 -37.99
CA LEU A 585 7.83 -40.76 -36.87
C LEU A 585 7.85 -42.25 -36.47
N GLN A 586 8.58 -42.60 -35.42
CA GLN A 586 8.27 -43.75 -34.58
C GLN A 586 8.01 -43.25 -33.17
N GLY A 587 6.74 -43.18 -32.79
CA GLY A 587 6.34 -42.85 -31.42
C GLY A 587 6.84 -43.92 -30.45
N LYS A 588 7.64 -43.51 -29.47
CA LYS A 588 7.92 -44.32 -28.28
C LYS A 588 7.04 -43.79 -27.16
N ASN A 589 6.14 -44.63 -26.66
CA ASN A 589 5.34 -44.32 -25.48
C ASN A 589 6.25 -44.29 -24.25
N MET A 590 6.33 -43.15 -23.56
CA MET A 590 6.77 -43.10 -22.17
C MET A 590 5.51 -43.17 -21.29
N THR A 591 5.43 -44.21 -20.48
CA THR A 591 4.41 -44.35 -19.44
C THR A 591 5.07 -43.97 -18.13
N ASP A 592 4.64 -42.87 -17.53
CA ASP A 592 4.97 -42.56 -16.14
C ASP A 592 3.71 -42.72 -15.27
N VAL A 593 3.88 -43.29 -14.07
CA VAL A 593 2.79 -43.58 -13.13
C VAL A 593 2.96 -42.64 -11.95
N MET A 594 2.21 -41.53 -11.95
CA MET A 594 2.06 -40.69 -10.75
C MET A 594 0.87 -41.19 -9.93
N ALA A 595 1.15 -41.77 -8.77
CA ALA A 595 0.14 -41.99 -7.75
C ALA A 595 -0.02 -40.70 -6.93
N VAL A 596 -1.20 -40.08 -7.04
CA VAL A 596 -1.58 -38.91 -6.25
C VAL A 596 -2.80 -39.28 -5.41
N GLU A 597 -2.64 -39.40 -4.10
CA GLU A 597 -3.76 -39.34 -3.16
C GLU A 597 -3.96 -37.88 -2.74
N THR A 598 -5.02 -37.26 -3.26
CA THR A 598 -5.44 -35.90 -2.88
C THR A 598 -6.74 -36.00 -2.08
N MET A 599 -6.78 -35.37 -0.90
CA MET A 599 -8.03 -34.84 -0.36
C MET A 599 -8.06 -33.33 -0.63
N GLU A 600 -9.23 -32.88 -1.11
CA GLU A 600 -9.68 -31.49 -1.35
C GLU A 600 -9.36 -30.81 -2.70
N LEU A 601 -10.32 -31.00 -3.62
CA LEU A 601 -11.08 -30.00 -4.39
C LEU A 601 -10.47 -28.59 -4.58
N VAL A 602 -9.67 -28.42 -5.64
CA VAL A 602 -9.60 -27.15 -6.39
C VAL A 602 -9.59 -27.45 -7.89
N GLN A 603 -10.62 -26.98 -8.61
CA GLN A 603 -10.67 -26.97 -10.07
C GLN A 603 -9.55 -26.06 -10.63
N LYS A 604 -8.75 -26.59 -11.56
CA LYS A 604 -7.83 -25.79 -12.38
C LYS A 604 -8.39 -25.69 -13.79
N SER A 605 -8.79 -24.48 -14.19
CA SER A 605 -9.09 -24.15 -15.59
C SER A 605 -7.78 -23.97 -16.36
N TYR A 606 -7.63 -24.68 -17.48
CA TYR A 606 -6.59 -24.43 -18.46
C TYR A 606 -7.18 -23.59 -19.60
N SER A 607 -6.55 -22.47 -19.93
CA SER A 607 -6.77 -21.77 -21.19
C SER A 607 -5.44 -21.64 -21.91
N ASP A 608 -5.30 -22.33 -23.03
CA ASP A 608 -4.17 -22.13 -23.93
C ASP A 608 -4.65 -21.33 -25.14
N THR A 609 -3.98 -20.22 -25.43
CA THR A 609 -4.33 -19.32 -26.56
C THR A 609 -3.22 -19.35 -27.59
N LEU A 610 -3.43 -20.11 -28.67
CA LEU A 610 -2.58 -20.03 -29.85
C LEU A 610 -3.00 -18.83 -30.71
N THR A 611 -2.27 -17.73 -30.55
CA THR A 611 -2.33 -16.56 -31.44
C THR A 611 -1.62 -16.90 -32.76
N ALA A 612 -2.37 -17.54 -33.65
CA ALA A 612 -1.94 -18.17 -34.91
C ALA A 612 -1.02 -17.35 -35.82
N LYS A 613 -0.37 -18.03 -36.80
CA LYS A 613 -0.37 -17.64 -38.24
C LYS A 613 0.09 -18.77 -39.20
N PRO A 614 -0.13 -18.67 -40.54
CA PRO A 614 -0.99 -19.57 -41.34
C PRO A 614 -0.19 -20.39 -42.41
N LYS A 615 -0.74 -21.34 -43.21
CA LYS A 615 -1.49 -21.12 -44.47
C LYS A 615 -1.73 -22.45 -45.26
N ILE A 616 -2.85 -22.47 -46.01
CA ILE A 616 -3.09 -22.96 -47.41
C ILE A 616 -2.55 -24.38 -47.74
N GLY A 617 -3.31 -25.43 -48.08
CA GLY A 617 -4.62 -25.55 -48.73
C GLY A 617 -4.44 -26.21 -50.11
N ALA A 618 -4.85 -27.47 -50.27
CA ALA A 618 -5.00 -28.11 -51.59
C ALA A 618 -6.47 -28.48 -51.80
N PHE A 619 -7.07 -27.91 -52.85
CA PHE A 619 -8.46 -28.08 -53.30
C PHE A 619 -9.55 -27.44 -52.43
N CYS A 620 -9.56 -26.10 -52.44
CA CYS A 620 -10.71 -25.20 -52.26
C CYS A 620 -12.07 -25.84 -51.88
N ARG A 621 -12.19 -26.34 -50.64
CA ARG A 621 -13.47 -26.58 -49.97
C ARG A 621 -13.35 -26.12 -48.51
N PRO A 622 -14.34 -25.36 -47.98
CA PRO A 622 -14.38 -25.06 -46.56
C PRO A 622 -14.67 -26.36 -45.79
N VAL A 623 -13.77 -26.74 -44.89
CA VAL A 623 -13.97 -27.86 -43.95
C VAL A 623 -14.72 -27.31 -42.74
N THR A 624 -15.97 -27.73 -42.58
CA THR A 624 -16.76 -27.55 -41.37
C THR A 624 -16.20 -28.47 -40.27
N LEU A 625 -15.80 -27.90 -39.13
CA LEU A 625 -15.43 -28.67 -37.95
C LEU A 625 -16.70 -29.22 -37.27
N PRO A 626 -16.74 -30.50 -36.85
CA PRO A 626 -17.90 -31.07 -36.18
C PRO A 626 -18.03 -30.51 -34.76
N VAL A 627 -19.23 -30.03 -34.45
CA VAL A 627 -19.70 -29.77 -33.08
C VAL A 627 -19.96 -31.12 -32.43
N SER A 628 -19.18 -31.50 -31.41
CA SER A 628 -19.50 -32.66 -30.56
C SER A 628 -20.34 -32.23 -29.38
N SER A 629 -21.57 -32.73 -29.40
CA SER A 629 -22.58 -32.76 -28.35
C SER A 629 -22.33 -33.87 -27.32
N ASP A 630 -22.79 -33.59 -26.10
CA ASP A 630 -23.36 -34.46 -25.05
C ASP A 630 -22.51 -35.42 -24.19
N ALA A 631 -22.87 -35.36 -22.89
CA ALA A 631 -22.66 -36.27 -21.76
C ALA A 631 -21.21 -36.37 -21.21
N GLU A 632 -20.92 -36.18 -19.93
CA GLU A 632 -21.65 -36.39 -18.67
C GLU A 632 -21.15 -35.40 -17.61
#